data_AF-C0QIQ3-F1
#
_entry.id   AF-C0QIQ3-F1
#
_cell.length_a   1.000
_cell.length_b   1.000
_cell.length_c   1.000
_cell.angle_alpha   90.00
_cell.angle_beta   90.00
_cell.angle_gamma   90.00
#
_symmetry.space_group_name_H-M   'P 1'
#
loop_
_entity.id
_entity.type
_entity.pdbx_description
1 polymer ?
#
loop_
_entity_poly.entity_id
_entity_poly.type
_entity_poly.pdbx_seq_one_letter_code
_entity_poly.pdbx_strand_id
1 'polypeptide(L)'
;MTIFTKNRLLNWGIVLLIIVNVAGLGIMGWQFFGPSPGAEPAHRFLQEELNLTDIQAQKVDDLRRRYQGKMKIVEDDIADLKKAIMEAAFLSPIDMERVKHLGEVIGDKHTELEYLRFQNVLALKDLFKPEQVEKFQALIRDVFNPRHPPRPDERQDQKLMPKS
;
A
#
# COMPACT_ATOMS: atom_id res chain seq x y z
N MET A 1 24.17 -54.15 -13.80
CA MET A 1 22.91 -53.75 -13.14
C MET A 1 23.02 -52.30 -12.65
N THR A 2 22.65 -51.29 -13.45
CA THR A 2 22.75 -49.86 -13.02
C THR A 2 21.74 -48.93 -13.74
N ILE A 3 20.55 -49.44 -14.08
CA ILE A 3 19.49 -48.61 -14.71
C ILE A 3 18.39 -48.24 -13.68
N PHE A 4 18.15 -49.11 -12.68
CA PHE A 4 17.10 -48.92 -11.67
C PHE A 4 17.42 -47.86 -10.59
N THR A 5 18.69 -47.50 -10.37
CA THR A 5 19.10 -46.44 -9.42
C THR A 5 18.98 -45.03 -10.00
N LYS A 6 19.02 -44.89 -11.34
CA LYS A 6 19.04 -43.60 -12.03
C LYS A 6 17.69 -42.87 -11.95
N ASN A 7 16.58 -43.61 -12.07
CA ASN A 7 15.23 -43.03 -11.99
C ASN A 7 14.84 -42.65 -10.56
N ARG A 8 15.34 -43.39 -9.56
CA ARG A 8 15.09 -43.08 -8.14
C ARG A 8 15.84 -41.81 -7.72
N LEU A 9 17.08 -41.63 -8.17
CA LEU A 9 17.85 -40.42 -7.92
C LEU A 9 17.25 -39.20 -8.64
N LEU A 10 16.81 -39.39 -9.89
CA LEU A 10 16.15 -38.32 -10.67
C LEU A 10 14.83 -37.87 -10.01
N ASN A 11 13.99 -38.82 -9.59
CA ASN A 11 12.73 -38.50 -8.89
C ASN A 11 13.00 -37.78 -7.56
N TRP A 12 14.02 -38.19 -6.81
CA TRP A 12 14.42 -37.48 -5.59
C TRP A 12 14.94 -36.06 -5.87
N GLY A 13 15.67 -35.87 -6.98
CA GLY A 13 16.10 -34.54 -7.41
C GLY A 13 14.93 -33.63 -7.78
N ILE A 14 13.91 -34.15 -8.46
CA ILE A 14 12.70 -33.39 -8.82
C ILE A 14 11.91 -33.00 -7.56
N VAL A 15 11.72 -33.93 -6.62
CA VAL A 15 11.01 -33.66 -5.36
C VAL A 15 11.75 -32.60 -4.52
N LEU A 16 13.08 -32.71 -4.41
CA LEU A 16 13.90 -31.73 -3.71
C LEU A 16 13.78 -30.33 -4.36
N LEU A 17 13.82 -30.26 -5.69
CA LEU A 17 13.70 -29.01 -6.43
C LEU A 17 12.34 -28.34 -6.19
N ILE A 18 11.26 -29.12 -6.16
CA ILE A 18 9.92 -28.61 -5.86
C ILE A 18 9.87 -28.05 -4.43
N ILE A 19 10.39 -28.78 -3.44
CA ILE A 19 10.39 -28.33 -2.05
C ILE A 19 11.16 -27.01 -1.88
N VAL A 20 12.34 -26.88 -2.51
CA VAL A 20 13.15 -25.65 -2.43
C VAL A 20 12.42 -24.45 -3.07
N ASN A 21 11.75 -24.66 -4.21
CA ASN A 21 10.98 -23.60 -4.86
C ASN A 21 9.73 -23.21 -4.06
N VAL A 22 9.00 -24.18 -3.52
CA VAL A 22 7.81 -23.91 -2.67
C VAL A 22 8.22 -23.22 -1.37
N ALA A 23 9.32 -23.63 -0.75
CA ALA A 23 9.86 -22.98 0.44
C ALA A 23 10.30 -21.54 0.14
N GLY A 24 10.95 -21.30 -1.00
CA GLY A 24 11.31 -19.95 -1.46
C GLY A 24 10.09 -19.05 -1.66
N LEU A 25 9.04 -19.57 -2.30
CA LEU A 25 7.77 -18.86 -2.46
C LEU A 25 7.05 -18.63 -1.12
N GLY A 26 7.13 -19.58 -0.19
CA GLY A 26 6.58 -19.43 1.17
C GLY A 26 7.29 -18.34 1.97
N ILE A 27 8.62 -18.28 1.93
CA ILE A 27 9.42 -17.24 2.59
C ILE A 27 9.13 -15.86 1.97
N MET A 28 9.09 -15.78 0.63
CA MET A 28 8.77 -14.54 -0.08
C MET A 28 7.33 -14.09 0.18
N GLY A 29 6.37 -15.02 0.19
CA GLY A 29 4.98 -14.74 0.55
C GLY A 29 4.85 -14.24 1.99
N TRP A 30 5.61 -14.79 2.93
CA TRP A 30 5.61 -14.32 4.32
C TRP A 30 6.26 -12.94 4.47
N GLN A 31 7.28 -12.62 3.67
CA GLN A 31 7.89 -11.28 3.69
C GLN A 31 7.01 -10.20 3.03
N PHE A 32 6.19 -10.56 2.03
CA PHE A 32 5.28 -9.62 1.37
C PHE A 32 3.91 -9.47 2.06
N PHE A 33 3.40 -10.51 2.73
CA PHE A 33 2.08 -10.51 3.37
C PHE A 33 2.10 -10.66 4.90
N GLY A 34 3.27 -10.86 5.51
CA GLY A 34 3.41 -10.86 6.96
C GLY A 34 3.23 -9.46 7.55
N PRO A 35 2.73 -9.34 8.79
CA PRO A 35 2.72 -8.06 9.50
C PRO A 35 4.15 -7.55 9.62
N SER A 36 4.45 -6.40 9.02
CA SER A 36 5.79 -5.81 9.06
C SER A 36 6.23 -5.58 10.52
N PRO A 37 7.24 -6.30 11.04
CA PRO A 37 7.69 -6.13 12.40
C PRO A 37 8.47 -4.82 12.48
N GLY A 38 7.86 -3.79 13.06
CA GLY A 38 8.50 -2.49 13.23
C GLY A 38 7.97 -1.37 12.34
N ALA A 39 6.71 -1.44 11.87
CA ALA A 39 6.01 -0.22 11.50
C ALA A 39 5.89 0.66 12.76
N GLU A 40 6.90 1.49 13.01
CA GLU A 40 6.80 2.67 13.87
C GLU A 40 5.44 3.31 13.58
N PRO A 41 4.55 3.41 14.57
CA PRO A 41 3.21 3.90 14.32
C PRO A 41 3.37 5.28 13.69
N ALA A 42 2.85 5.53 12.49
CA ALA A 42 2.99 6.84 11.83
C ALA A 42 2.47 8.02 12.69
N HIS A 43 1.80 7.73 13.80
CA HIS A 43 1.54 8.64 14.92
C HIS A 43 2.83 9.24 15.54
N ARG A 44 3.84 8.42 15.86
CA ARG A 44 5.11 8.90 16.45
C ARG A 44 5.83 9.87 15.51
N PHE A 45 5.86 9.54 14.22
CA PHE A 45 6.44 10.41 13.20
C PHE A 45 5.80 11.81 13.19
N LEU A 46 4.46 11.91 13.13
CA LEU A 46 3.76 13.19 13.15
C LEU A 46 3.92 13.94 14.48
N GLN A 47 3.93 13.21 15.60
CA GLN A 47 4.12 13.78 16.93
C GLN A 47 5.50 14.44 17.06
N GLU A 48 6.56 13.76 16.61
CA GLU A 48 7.94 14.26 16.65
C GLU A 48 8.13 15.44 15.70
N GLU A 49 7.70 15.31 14.44
CA GLU A 49 7.98 16.30 13.41
C GLU A 49 7.25 17.64 13.64
N LEU A 50 6.03 17.57 14.19
CA LEU A 50 5.20 18.74 14.48
C LEU A 50 5.30 19.20 15.94
N ASN A 51 6.09 18.52 16.78
CA ASN A 51 6.16 18.73 18.24
C ASN A 51 4.76 18.81 18.86
N LEU A 52 3.92 17.81 18.60
CA LEU A 52 2.55 17.79 19.11
C LEU A 52 2.57 17.61 20.63
N THR A 53 1.73 18.39 21.32
CA THR A 53 1.42 18.10 22.73
C THR A 53 0.68 16.77 22.85
N ASP A 54 0.76 16.11 24.02
CA ASP A 54 0.06 14.82 24.23
C ASP A 54 -1.45 14.91 23.94
N ILE A 55 -2.07 16.04 24.28
CA ILE A 55 -3.49 16.30 23.99
C ILE A 55 -3.74 16.44 22.48
N GLN A 56 -2.87 17.11 21.74
CA GLN A 56 -2.99 17.21 20.28
C GLN A 56 -2.73 15.86 19.61
N ALA A 57 -1.74 15.11 20.07
CA ALA A 57 -1.40 13.78 19.57
C ALA A 57 -2.58 12.82 19.71
N GLN A 58 -3.23 12.80 20.88
CA GLN A 58 -4.44 11.99 21.10
C GLN A 58 -5.58 12.38 20.15
N LYS A 59 -5.83 13.69 19.94
CA LYS A 59 -6.85 14.17 19.00
C LYS A 59 -6.55 13.79 17.56
N VAL A 60 -5.29 13.87 17.15
CA VAL A 60 -4.82 13.44 15.82
C VAL A 60 -5.09 11.94 15.63
N ASP A 61 -4.78 11.12 16.64
CA ASP A 61 -5.02 9.67 16.59
C ASP A 61 -6.50 9.32 16.48
N ASP A 62 -7.35 9.99 17.25
CA ASP A 62 -8.80 9.78 17.18
C ASP A 62 -9.37 10.17 15.81
N LEU A 63 -8.88 11.28 15.26
CA LEU A 63 -9.28 11.75 13.95
C LEU A 63 -8.85 10.76 12.85
N ARG A 64 -7.59 10.30 12.94
CA ARG A 64 -7.05 9.30 12.03
C ARG A 64 -7.86 8.02 12.06
N ARG A 65 -8.12 7.44 13.25
CA ARG A 65 -8.93 6.23 13.39
C ARG A 65 -10.32 6.40 12.78
N ARG A 66 -10.96 7.54 13.02
CA ARG A 66 -12.28 7.84 12.48
C ARG A 66 -12.29 7.87 10.95
N TYR A 67 -11.39 8.62 10.33
CA TYR A 67 -11.34 8.71 8.87
C TYR A 67 -10.84 7.42 8.23
N GLN A 68 -9.87 6.73 8.84
CA GLN A 68 -9.43 5.41 8.37
C GLN A 68 -10.57 4.40 8.36
N GLY A 69 -11.41 4.37 9.40
CA GLY A 69 -12.60 3.51 9.43
C GLY A 69 -13.55 3.81 8.27
N LYS A 70 -13.85 5.10 8.02
CA LYS A 70 -14.70 5.51 6.89
C LYS A 70 -14.10 5.14 5.53
N MET A 71 -12.82 5.43 5.32
CA MET A 71 -12.12 5.11 4.07
C MET A 71 -12.09 3.61 3.83
N LYS A 72 -11.86 2.81 4.87
CA LYS A 72 -11.86 1.34 4.78
C LYS A 72 -13.20 0.80 4.27
N ILE A 73 -14.32 1.34 4.75
CA ILE A 73 -15.65 0.92 4.27
C ILE A 73 -15.79 1.16 2.76
N VAL A 74 -15.40 2.35 2.29
CA VAL A 74 -15.45 2.70 0.85
C VAL A 74 -14.49 1.83 0.03
N GLU A 75 -13.30 1.53 0.55
CA GLU A 75 -12.32 0.64 -0.11
C GLU A 75 -12.83 -0.80 -0.21
N ASP A 76 -13.48 -1.31 0.84
CA ASP A 76 -14.11 -2.63 0.86
C ASP A 76 -15.27 -2.68 -0.16
N ASP A 77 -16.13 -1.65 -0.23
CA ASP A 77 -17.18 -1.52 -1.26
C ASP A 77 -16.60 -1.58 -2.69
N ILE A 78 -15.52 -0.85 -2.95
CA ILE A 78 -14.84 -0.85 -4.26
C ILE A 78 -14.32 -2.26 -4.59
N ALA A 79 -13.77 -2.97 -3.61
CA ALA A 79 -13.25 -4.32 -3.81
C ALA A 79 -14.37 -5.31 -4.19
N ASP A 80 -15.52 -5.23 -3.52
CA ASP A 80 -16.68 -6.05 -3.82
C ASP A 80 -17.27 -5.75 -5.20
N LEU A 81 -17.34 -4.47 -5.59
CA LEU A 81 -17.78 -4.08 -6.94
C LEU A 81 -16.85 -4.59 -8.04
N LYS A 82 -15.53 -4.51 -7.82
CA LYS A 82 -14.53 -5.07 -8.75
C LYS A 82 -14.68 -6.58 -8.88
N LYS A 83 -14.95 -7.28 -7.77
CA LYS A 83 -15.24 -8.71 -7.78
C LYS A 83 -16.49 -9.02 -8.60
N ALA A 84 -17.56 -8.25 -8.44
CA ALA A 84 -18.80 -8.41 -9.21
C ALA A 84 -18.58 -8.23 -10.74
N ILE A 85 -17.72 -7.28 -11.14
CA ILE A 85 -17.32 -7.13 -12.55
C ILE A 85 -16.62 -8.39 -13.05
N MET A 86 -15.67 -8.92 -12.28
CA MET A 86 -14.94 -10.14 -12.66
C MET A 86 -15.86 -11.36 -12.75
N GLU A 87 -16.82 -11.49 -11.84
CA GLU A 87 -17.82 -12.57 -11.87
C GLU A 87 -18.74 -12.46 -13.10
N ALA A 88 -19.13 -11.24 -13.50
CA ALA A 88 -19.97 -11.02 -14.67
C ALA A 88 -19.31 -11.49 -15.98
N ALA A 89 -17.98 -11.48 -16.06
CA ALA A 89 -17.23 -11.99 -17.22
C ALA A 89 -17.39 -13.49 -17.46
N PHE A 90 -17.87 -14.25 -16.47
CA PHE A 90 -18.09 -15.70 -16.57
C PHE A 90 -19.56 -16.07 -16.84
N LEU A 91 -20.46 -15.10 -16.93
CA LEU A 91 -21.88 -15.33 -17.23
C LEU A 91 -22.11 -15.46 -18.75
N SER A 92 -23.14 -16.22 -19.13
CA SER A 92 -23.59 -16.34 -20.52
C SER A 92 -25.12 -16.24 -20.59
N PRO A 93 -25.69 -15.22 -21.27
CA PRO A 93 -24.99 -14.13 -21.97
C PRO A 93 -24.35 -13.11 -21.00
N ILE A 94 -23.33 -12.38 -21.48
CA ILE A 94 -22.72 -11.27 -20.73
C ILE A 94 -23.64 -10.05 -20.80
N ASP A 95 -23.98 -9.50 -19.63
CA ASP A 95 -24.72 -8.25 -19.49
C ASP A 95 -23.74 -7.06 -19.42
N MET A 96 -23.48 -6.44 -20.57
CA MET A 96 -22.58 -5.30 -20.68
C MET A 96 -23.12 -4.02 -20.02
N GLU A 97 -24.45 -3.86 -19.92
CA GLU A 97 -25.06 -2.70 -19.28
C GLU A 97 -24.79 -2.73 -17.77
N ARG A 98 -24.96 -3.91 -17.15
CA ARG A 98 -24.60 -4.12 -15.75
C ARG A 98 -23.12 -3.86 -15.48
N VAL A 99 -22.21 -4.36 -16.34
CA VAL A 99 -20.76 -4.13 -16.17
C VAL A 99 -20.42 -2.64 -16.24
N LYS A 100 -21.02 -1.90 -17.19
CA LYS A 100 -20.84 -0.46 -17.30
C LYS A 100 -21.32 0.26 -16.03
N HIS A 101 -22.50 -0.09 -15.53
CA HIS A 101 -23.05 0.51 -14.31
C HIS A 101 -22.16 0.26 -13.09
N LEU A 102 -21.65 -0.97 -12.90
CA LEU A 102 -20.69 -1.26 -11.83
C LEU A 102 -19.44 -0.39 -11.92
N GLY A 103 -18.94 -0.12 -13.15
CA GLY A 103 -17.83 0.78 -13.39
C GLY A 103 -18.12 2.23 -12.98
N GLU A 104 -19.32 2.73 -13.26
CA GLU A 104 -19.77 4.07 -12.84
C GLU A 104 -19.81 4.17 -11.30
N VAL A 105 -20.38 3.17 -10.62
CA VAL A 105 -20.46 3.14 -9.15
C VAL A 105 -19.06 3.08 -8.51
N ILE A 106 -18.11 2.35 -9.10
CA ILE A 106 -16.71 2.36 -8.65
C ILE A 106 -16.11 3.77 -8.78
N GLY A 107 -16.42 4.50 -9.85
CA GLY A 107 -16.00 5.89 -10.05
C GLY A 107 -16.51 6.79 -8.93
N ASP A 108 -17.80 6.73 -8.63
CA ASP A 108 -18.43 7.51 -7.56
C ASP A 108 -17.79 7.21 -6.19
N LYS A 109 -17.50 5.93 -5.92
CA LYS A 109 -16.83 5.50 -4.68
C LYS A 109 -15.39 6.00 -4.58
N HIS A 110 -14.67 6.05 -5.70
CA HIS A 110 -13.35 6.70 -5.72
C HIS A 110 -13.45 8.20 -5.42
N THR A 111 -14.45 8.90 -5.96
CA THR A 111 -14.70 10.30 -5.60
C THR A 111 -15.01 10.47 -4.11
N GLU A 112 -15.83 9.59 -3.54
CA GLU A 112 -16.12 9.57 -2.10
C GLU A 112 -14.83 9.41 -1.26
N LEU A 113 -13.95 8.49 -1.68
CA LEU A 113 -12.67 8.25 -1.01
C LEU A 113 -11.75 9.47 -1.02
N GLU A 114 -11.64 10.16 -2.16
CA GLU A 114 -10.85 11.40 -2.27
C GLU A 114 -11.42 12.51 -1.38
N TYR A 115 -12.74 12.63 -1.31
CA TYR A 115 -13.39 13.60 -0.44
C TYR A 115 -13.11 13.31 1.04
N LEU A 116 -13.14 12.05 1.47
CA LEU A 116 -12.77 11.65 2.83
C LEU A 116 -11.31 11.97 3.16
N ARG A 117 -10.38 11.75 2.21
CA ARG A 117 -8.96 12.11 2.36
C ARG A 117 -8.79 13.61 2.56
N PHE A 118 -9.46 14.41 1.74
CA PHE A 118 -9.45 15.86 1.85
C PHE A 118 -10.01 16.34 3.20
N GLN A 119 -11.16 15.81 3.63
CA GLN A 119 -11.77 16.13 4.92
C GLN A 119 -10.86 15.77 6.10
N ASN A 120 -10.15 14.64 6.03
CA ASN A 120 -9.17 14.26 7.06
C ASN A 120 -8.05 15.30 7.16
N VAL A 121 -7.49 15.74 6.02
CA VAL A 121 -6.44 16.77 5.99
C VAL A 121 -6.93 18.10 6.57
N LEU A 122 -8.15 18.53 6.21
CA LEU A 122 -8.74 19.74 6.79
C LEU A 122 -8.91 19.63 8.31
N ALA A 123 -9.47 18.52 8.78
CA ALA A 123 -9.69 18.34 10.20
C ALA A 123 -8.37 18.23 11.00
N LEU A 124 -7.29 17.70 10.40
CA LEU A 124 -5.96 17.71 11.01
C LEU A 124 -5.41 19.14 11.08
N LYS A 125 -5.53 19.92 10.01
CA LYS A 125 -5.09 21.31 9.97
C LYS A 125 -5.71 22.15 11.09
N ASP A 126 -6.99 21.93 11.40
CA ASP A 126 -7.70 22.67 12.46
C ASP A 126 -7.18 22.37 13.89
N LEU A 127 -6.42 21.29 14.09
CA LEU A 127 -5.79 20.95 15.37
C LEU A 127 -4.42 21.61 15.58
N PHE A 128 -3.85 22.18 14.53
CA PHE A 128 -2.47 22.65 14.50
C PHE A 128 -2.38 24.17 14.63
N LYS A 129 -1.31 24.63 15.27
CA LYS A 129 -0.93 26.05 15.30
C LYS A 129 -0.45 26.50 13.91
N PRO A 130 -0.47 27.81 13.58
CA PRO A 130 0.00 28.30 12.28
C PRO A 130 1.39 27.78 11.86
N GLU A 131 2.35 27.78 12.80
CA GLU A 131 3.72 27.26 12.58
C GLU A 131 3.74 25.74 12.29
N GLN A 132 2.84 24.98 12.93
CA GLN A 132 2.70 23.54 12.71
C GLN A 132 2.02 23.25 11.36
N VAL A 133 1.09 24.10 10.93
CA VAL A 133 0.42 23.98 9.62
C VAL A 133 1.43 24.12 8.47
N GLU A 134 2.39 25.04 8.57
CA GLU A 134 3.43 25.21 7.55
C GLU A 134 4.29 23.95 7.40
N LYS A 135 4.75 23.38 8.52
CA LYS A 135 5.48 22.10 8.52
C LYS A 135 4.63 20.96 7.98
N PHE A 136 3.36 20.88 8.40
CA PHE A 136 2.44 19.85 7.92
C PHE A 136 2.21 19.92 6.40
N GLN A 137 2.12 21.13 5.83
CA GLN A 137 2.04 21.32 4.38
C GLN A 137 3.29 20.83 3.65
N ALA A 138 4.48 21.05 4.22
CA ALA A 138 5.72 20.54 3.66
C ALA A 138 5.74 19.00 3.66
N LEU A 139 5.33 18.37 4.76
CA LEU A 139 5.23 16.91 4.87
C LEU A 139 4.26 16.32 3.84
N ILE A 140 3.07 16.93 3.68
CA ILE A 140 2.09 16.51 2.68
C ILE A 140 2.72 16.57 1.28
N ARG A 141 3.42 17.65 0.95
CA ARG A 141 4.06 17.82 -0.35
C ARG A 141 5.09 16.72 -0.64
N ASP A 142 5.88 16.34 0.35
CA ASP A 142 6.88 15.28 0.22
C ASP A 142 6.24 13.91 0.02
N VAL A 143 5.10 13.65 0.66
CA VAL A 143 4.33 12.40 0.45
C VAL A 143 3.76 12.31 -0.98
N PHE A 144 3.28 13.43 -1.53
CA PHE A 144 2.71 13.47 -2.89
C PHE A 144 3.76 13.66 -3.99
N ASN A 145 4.96 14.11 -3.65
CA ASN A 145 6.10 14.21 -4.55
C ASN A 145 7.28 13.43 -3.96
N PRO A 146 7.17 12.08 -3.84
CA PRO A 146 8.29 11.29 -3.40
C PRO A 146 9.39 11.50 -4.41
N ARG A 147 10.43 12.26 -4.03
CA ARG A 147 11.65 12.39 -4.84
C ARG A 147 12.00 10.98 -5.29
N HIS A 148 11.93 10.73 -6.60
CA HIS A 148 12.29 9.43 -7.14
C HIS A 148 13.63 9.05 -6.55
N PRO A 149 13.80 7.84 -5.97
CA PRO A 149 15.15 7.38 -5.65
C PRO A 149 15.97 7.51 -6.94
N PRO A 150 17.19 8.07 -6.89
CA PRO A 150 17.97 8.31 -8.08
C PRO A 150 18.04 7.01 -8.85
N ARG A 151 17.71 7.11 -10.13
CA ARG A 151 17.77 5.96 -11.03
C ARG A 151 19.22 5.41 -10.96
N PRO A 152 19.43 4.09 -11.08
CA PRO A 152 20.76 3.50 -10.89
C PRO A 152 21.87 4.11 -11.77
N ASP A 153 21.51 4.70 -12.91
CA ASP A 153 22.36 5.48 -13.82
C ASP A 153 22.85 6.80 -13.18
N GLU A 154 21.99 7.56 -12.50
CA GLU A 154 22.35 8.82 -11.82
C GLU A 154 23.34 8.65 -10.65
N ARG A 155 23.46 7.45 -10.08
CA ARG A 155 24.43 7.15 -9.01
C ARG A 155 25.87 7.01 -9.52
N GLN A 156 26.06 6.76 -10.81
CA GLN A 156 27.39 6.63 -11.40
C GLN A 156 27.99 8.02 -11.68
N ASP A 157 27.16 8.97 -12.12
CA ASP A 157 27.60 10.34 -12.41
C ASP A 157 27.97 11.14 -11.15
N GLN A 158 27.29 10.89 -10.03
CA GLN A 158 27.62 11.53 -8.74
C GLN A 158 28.96 11.05 -8.15
N LYS A 159 29.46 9.87 -8.53
CA LYS A 159 30.79 9.39 -8.11
C LYS A 159 31.93 9.96 -8.96
N LEU A 160 31.62 10.55 -10.11
CA LEU A 160 32.61 11.06 -11.07
C LEU A 160 32.85 12.56 -10.94
N MET A 161 32.09 13.29 -10.11
CA MET A 161 32.38 14.70 -9.85
C MET A 161 33.56 14.83 -8.88
N PRO A 162 34.71 15.38 -9.31
CA PRO A 162 35.75 15.76 -8.37
C PRO A 162 35.19 16.85 -7.46
N LYS A 163 35.30 16.64 -6.14
CA LYS A 163 35.04 17.69 -5.16
C LYS A 163 35.99 18.85 -5.47
N SER A 164 35.43 20.01 -5.81
CA SER A 164 36.14 21.28 -5.88
C SER A 164 36.15 21.97 -4.53
#